data_AF-A0A841YV10-F1
#
_entry.id   AF-A0A841YV10-F1
#
_cell.length_a   1.000
_cell.length_b   1.000
_cell.length_c   1.000
_cell.angle_alpha   90.00
_cell.angle_beta   90.00
_cell.angle_gamma   90.00
#
_symmetry.space_group_name_H-M   'P 1'
#
loop_
_entity.id
_entity.type
_entity.pdbx_description
1 polymer ?
#
loop_
_entity_poly.entity_id
_entity_poly.type
_entity_poly.pdbx_seq_one_letter_code
_entity_poly.pdbx_strand_id
1 'polypeptide(L)'
;MRDLLYVQKQEYRRQFQVKWWFSTNSLYLFALGQDVDYFTIVPIRRILATFEVAGTDILDFSDAGCTYRIVNRELVEKIRNMGVGA
;
A
#
# COMPACT_ATOMS: atom_id res chain seq x y z
N MET A 1 10.73 8.03 0.17
CA MET A 1 10.98 6.82 -0.64
C MET A 1 10.05 6.84 -1.84
N ARG A 2 10.44 6.30 -3.01
CA ARG A 2 9.66 6.31 -4.26
C ARG A 2 9.30 4.89 -4.62
N ASP A 3 8.04 4.62 -4.92
CA ASP A 3 7.50 3.27 -5.01
C ASP A 3 6.41 3.13 -6.05
N LEU A 4 6.04 1.88 -6.33
CA LEU A 4 5.03 1.55 -7.30
C LEU A 4 3.78 1.02 -6.62
N LEU A 5 2.66 1.73 -6.78
CA LEU A 5 1.35 1.34 -6.32
C LEU A 5 0.49 0.93 -7.52
N TYR A 6 -0.04 -0.28 -7.45
CA TYR A 6 -1.08 -0.76 -8.35
C TYR A 6 -2.41 -0.79 -7.61
N VAL A 7 -3.44 -0.20 -8.20
CA VAL A 7 -4.80 -0.20 -7.67
C VAL A 7 -5.70 -0.91 -8.67
N GLN A 8 -6.38 -1.96 -8.21
CA GLN A 8 -7.34 -2.72 -9.00
C GLN A 8 -8.71 -2.69 -8.31
N LYS A 9 -9.75 -2.35 -9.07
CA LYS A 9 -11.15 -2.49 -8.63
C LYS A 9 -11.99 -2.88 -9.84
N GLN A 10 -12.56 -4.10 -9.79
CA GLN A 10 -13.52 -4.74 -10.71
C GLN A 10 -13.36 -4.47 -12.22
N GLU A 11 -13.36 -3.23 -12.67
CA GLU A 11 -13.33 -2.78 -14.07
C GLU A 11 -12.15 -1.84 -14.41
N TYR A 12 -11.39 -1.33 -13.43
CA TYR A 12 -10.22 -0.48 -13.68
C TYR A 12 -8.95 -0.99 -12.98
N ARG A 13 -7.84 -0.83 -13.70
CA ARG A 13 -6.47 -1.04 -13.20
C ARG A 13 -5.70 0.24 -13.42
N ARG A 14 -5.14 0.81 -12.36
CA ARG A 14 -4.26 1.99 -12.43
C ARG A 14 -2.94 1.71 -11.74
N GLN A 15 -1.87 2.29 -12.29
CA GLN A 15 -0.53 2.22 -11.74
C GLN A 15 -0.07 3.65 -11.45
N PHE A 16 0.44 3.86 -10.25
CA PHE A 16 0.92 5.14 -9.78
C PHE A 16 2.34 4.98 -9.26
N GLN A 17 3.23 5.90 -9.64
CA GLN A 17 4.41 6.14 -8.82
C GLN A 17 3.97 6.89 -7.58
N VAL A 18 4.37 6.43 -6.40
CA VAL A 18 3.95 7.01 -5.12
C VAL A 18 5.15 7.33 -4.24
N LYS A 19 4.98 8.32 -3.37
CA LYS A 19 5.71 8.39 -2.10
C LYS A 19 4.83 7.85 -1.00
N TRP A 20 5.44 7.19 -0.02
CA TRP A 20 4.74 6.78 1.18
C TRP A 20 5.38 7.31 2.45
N TRP A 21 4.54 7.45 3.49
CA TRP A 21 4.93 7.74 4.86
C TRP A 21 4.18 6.83 5.80
N PHE A 22 4.89 6.32 6.81
CA PHE A 22 4.31 5.50 7.86
C PHE A 22 4.15 6.34 9.12
N SER A 23 2.97 6.31 9.74
CA SER A 23 2.76 6.75 11.11
C SER A 23 2.35 5.56 11.97
N THR A 24 2.27 5.76 13.30
CA THR A 24 1.90 4.71 14.25
C THR A 24 0.65 3.93 13.84
N ASN A 25 -0.33 4.58 13.20
CA ASN A 25 -1.63 3.97 12.88
C ASN A 25 -2.03 4.04 11.40
N SER A 26 -1.27 4.72 10.55
CA SER A 26 -1.66 4.94 9.16
C SER A 26 -0.49 4.82 8.18
N LEU A 27 -0.79 4.32 6.99
CA LEU A 27 0.05 4.43 5.80
C LEU A 27 -0.50 5.55 4.91
N TYR A 28 0.33 6.53 4.62
CA TYR A 28 0.01 7.63 3.72
C TYR A 28 0.65 7.33 2.36
N LEU A 29 -0.15 7.37 1.28
CA LEU A 29 0.30 7.15 -0.09
C LEU A 29 -0.04 8.39 -0.93
N PHE A 30 0.95 8.96 -1.60
CA PHE A 30 0.81 10.15 -2.44
C PHE A 30 1.32 9.87 -3.84
N ALA A 31 0.47 9.98 -4.86
CA ALA A 31 0.89 9.85 -6.25
C ALA A 31 1.85 10.98 -6.65
N LEU A 32 2.83 10.65 -7.49
CA LEU A 32 3.79 11.58 -8.05
C LEU A 32 3.50 11.82 -9.52
N GLY A 33 3.56 13.10 -9.93
CA GLY A 33 3.66 13.48 -11.34
C GLY A 33 2.48 13.08 -12.21
N GLN A 34 1.27 13.02 -11.64
CA GLN A 34 0.04 12.85 -12.42
C GLN A 34 -0.84 14.10 -12.31
N ASP A 35 -1.61 14.38 -13.34
CA ASP A 35 -2.68 15.41 -13.38
C ASP A 35 -3.85 15.12 -12.41
N VAL A 36 -3.71 14.08 -11.59
CA VAL A 36 -4.71 13.63 -10.62
C VAL A 36 -4.05 13.62 -9.24
N ASP A 37 -4.58 14.43 -8.33
CA ASP A 37 -4.20 14.43 -6.91
C ASP A 37 -4.72 13.16 -6.22
N TYR A 38 -4.10 12.02 -6.51
CA TYR A 38 -4.39 10.77 -5.83
C TYR A 38 -3.60 10.71 -4.53
N PHE A 39 -4.27 11.02 -3.42
CA PHE A 39 -3.78 10.77 -2.06
C PHE A 39 -4.71 9.77 -1.37
N THR A 40 -4.14 8.79 -0.68
CA THR A 40 -4.91 7.87 0.16
C THR A 40 -4.21 7.66 1.49
N ILE A 41 -5.03 7.56 2.54
CA ILE A 41 -4.58 7.29 3.90
C ILE A 41 -5.24 5.98 4.30
N VAL A 42 -4.44 4.93 4.44
CA VAL A 42 -4.93 3.59 4.78
C VAL A 42 -4.59 3.31 6.24
N PRO A 43 -5.59 3.01 7.09
CA PRO A 43 -5.32 2.59 8.47
C PRO A 43 -4.52 1.28 8.52
N ILE A 44 -3.45 1.25 9.31
CA ILE A 44 -2.56 0.07 9.39
C ILE A 44 -3.31 -1.18 9.82
N ARG A 45 -4.26 -1.07 10.76
CA ARG A 45 -5.12 -2.20 11.16
C ARG A 45 -5.86 -2.86 9.99
N ARG A 46 -6.22 -2.10 8.95
CA ARG A 46 -6.89 -2.66 7.75
C ARG A 46 -5.92 -3.39 6.86
N ILE A 47 -4.72 -2.85 6.72
CA ILE A 47 -3.62 -3.53 6.03
C ILE A 47 -3.32 -4.83 6.77
N LEU A 48 -3.05 -4.78 8.08
CA LEU A 48 -2.72 -5.95 8.90
C LEU A 48 -3.83 -7.01 8.91
N ALA A 49 -5.09 -6.63 8.77
CA ALA A 49 -6.22 -7.57 8.71
C ALA A 49 -6.38 -8.26 7.34
N THR A 50 -5.82 -7.71 6.26
CA THR A 50 -6.11 -8.16 4.89
C THR A 50 -4.87 -8.37 4.02
N PHE A 51 -3.67 -8.11 4.56
CA PHE A 51 -2.47 -8.19 3.76
C PHE A 51 -2.08 -9.62 3.46
N GLU A 52 -1.63 -9.82 2.24
CA GLU A 52 -0.97 -11.04 1.81
C GLU A 52 0.39 -10.66 1.24
N VAL A 53 1.41 -11.41 1.65
CA VAL A 53 2.75 -11.18 1.16
C VAL A 53 3.00 -12.08 -0.05
N ALA A 54 2.90 -11.49 -1.23
CA ALA A 54 3.10 -12.19 -2.50
C ALA A 54 4.58 -12.37 -2.89
N GLY A 55 5.52 -11.77 -2.14
CA GLY A 55 6.96 -11.85 -2.39
C GLY A 55 7.81 -11.17 -1.32
N THR A 56 9.12 -11.08 -1.52
CA THR A 56 10.02 -10.37 -0.58
C THR A 56 9.81 -8.85 -0.58
N ASP A 57 9.30 -8.32 -1.68
CA ASP A 57 9.15 -6.90 -1.97
C ASP A 57 7.74 -6.53 -2.44
N ILE A 58 6.80 -7.48 -2.40
CA ILE A 58 5.42 -7.29 -2.86
C ILE A 58 4.46 -7.50 -1.69
N LEU A 59 3.60 -6.51 -1.47
CA LEU A 59 2.51 -6.55 -0.51
C LEU A 59 1.19 -6.29 -1.22
N ASP A 60 0.25 -7.21 -1.08
CA ASP A 60 -1.13 -7.04 -1.52
C ASP A 60 -2.01 -6.80 -0.29
N PHE A 61 -2.96 -5.86 -0.34
CA PHE A 61 -3.96 -5.66 0.71
C PHE A 61 -5.27 -5.12 0.13
N SER A 62 -6.36 -5.23 0.90
CA SER A 62 -7.68 -4.75 0.47
C SER A 62 -8.20 -3.64 1.37
N ASP A 63 -8.67 -2.54 0.77
CA ASP A 63 -9.32 -1.44 1.49
C ASP A 63 -10.40 -0.79 0.62
N ALA A 64 -11.52 -0.40 1.23
CA ALA A 64 -12.63 0.32 0.57
C ALA A 64 -13.11 -0.29 -0.78
N GLY A 65 -13.06 -1.62 -0.92
CA GLY A 65 -13.45 -2.32 -2.15
C GLY A 65 -12.41 -2.25 -3.29
N CYS A 66 -11.19 -1.81 -2.98
CA CYS A 66 -10.04 -1.84 -3.87
C CYS A 66 -9.02 -2.87 -3.37
N THR A 67 -8.36 -3.54 -4.31
CA THR A 67 -7.14 -4.30 -4.05
C THR A 67 -5.94 -3.44 -4.41
N TYR A 68 -5.02 -3.32 -3.48
CA TYR A 68 -3.79 -2.56 -3.60
C TYR A 68 -2.62 -3.53 -3.66
N ARG A 69 -1.70 -3.30 -4.58
CA ARG A 69 -0.40 -3.98 -4.63
C ARG A 69 0.70 -2.94 -4.57
N ILE A 70 1.57 -3.06 -3.58
CA ILE A 70 2.76 -2.22 -3.44
C ILE A 70 4.00 -3.05 -3.69
N VAL A 71 4.89 -2.54 -4.55
CA VAL A 71 6.23 -3.10 -4.75
C VAL A 71 7.24 -2.20 -4.04
N ASN A 72 7.59 -2.56 -2.80
CA ASN A 72 8.64 -1.94 -1.99
C ASN A 72 9.09 -2.91 -0.89
N ARG A 73 10.36 -3.31 -0.93
CA ARG A 73 10.98 -4.20 0.08
C ARG A 73 10.99 -3.64 1.51
N GLU A 74 11.40 -2.39 1.70
CA GLU A 74 11.48 -1.75 3.02
C GLU A 74 10.10 -1.64 3.69
N LEU A 75 9.06 -1.31 2.93
CA LEU A 75 7.68 -1.21 3.41
C LEU A 75 7.12 -2.60 3.74
N VAL A 76 7.38 -3.60 2.90
CA VAL A 76 6.99 -4.99 3.16
C VAL A 76 7.64 -5.50 4.44
N GLU A 77 8.94 -5.28 4.62
CA GLU A 77 9.66 -5.65 5.84
C GLU A 77 9.08 -4.93 7.08
N LYS A 78 8.80 -3.63 6.99
CA LYS A 78 8.15 -2.87 8.08
C LYS A 78 6.79 -3.43 8.46
N ILE A 79 5.93 -3.72 7.49
CA ILE A 79 4.57 -4.23 7.74
C ILE A 79 4.62 -5.66 8.30
N ARG A 80 5.50 -6.52 7.78
CA ARG A 80 5.75 -7.86 8.34
C ARG A 80 6.14 -7.78 9.81
N ASN A 81 7.09 -6.91 10.17
CA ASN A 81 7.54 -6.76 11.55
C ASN A 81 6.45 -6.25 12.49
N MET A 82 5.43 -5.54 11.97
CA MET A 82 4.26 -5.12 12.76
C MET A 82 3.21 -6.21 12.90
N GLY A 83 3.07 -7.11 11.92
CA GLY A 83 2.12 -8.22 11.95
C GLY A 83 2.56 -9.40 12.82
N VAL A 84 3.87 -9.60 13.03
CA VAL A 84 4.43 -10.76 13.78
C VAL A 84 4.34 -10.61 15.31
N GLY A 85 3.55 -9.66 15.82
CA GLY A 85 3.36 -9.44 17.27
C GLY A 85 1.91 -9.26 17.72
N ALA A 86 0.93 -9.54 16.86
CA ALA A 86 -0.50 -9.40 17.15
C ALA A 86 -1.17 -10.76 17.44
#